data_AF-A0A6S8EUL9-F1
#
_entry.id   AF-A0A6S8EUL9-F1
#
_cell.length_a   1.000
_cell.length_b   1.000
_cell.length_c   1.000
_cell.angle_alpha   90.00
_cell.angle_beta   90.00
_cell.angle_gamma   90.00
#
_symmetry.space_group_name_H-M   'P 1'
#
loop_
_entity.id
_entity.type
_entity.pdbx_description
1 polymer ?
#
loop_
_entity_poly.entity_id
_entity_poly.type
_entity_poly.pdbx_seq_one_letter_code
_entity_poly.pdbx_strand_id
1 'polypeptide(L)'
;ETPSIIDADVVDNGDGSYTVVLSTEIVSEFALFAGYGDNCDYDVTLLDSGSVKIAQVSPAAGSDPNCFFGDVARAIISDPVPPKGNGEEEVFLGISKSKLISVAVAGAGVLGCVFVAGFLFYKYRSKWDREKGFIEPGKRARLDRQTAYDPNEERSVLGRMFQGVAALLLRERAKAGPTNEHDTIGKRIQEQRALKEDIRYRRNNIDTMMNNKETRKVPPRADKPKMEF
;
A
#
# COMPACT_ATOMS: atom_id res chain seq x y z
N GLU A 1 34.06 -7.22 -20.06
CA GLU A 1 32.71 -7.79 -20.24
C GLU A 1 31.86 -6.75 -20.89
N THR A 2 31.30 -7.06 -22.07
CA THR A 2 30.30 -6.22 -22.70
C THR A 2 28.98 -6.37 -21.96
N PRO A 3 28.24 -5.29 -21.69
CA PRO A 3 26.92 -5.40 -21.10
C PRO A 3 26.02 -6.18 -22.06
N SER A 4 25.28 -7.15 -21.55
CA SER A 4 24.23 -7.83 -22.32
C SER A 4 22.97 -7.00 -22.22
N ILE A 5 22.52 -6.46 -23.35
CA ILE A 5 21.20 -5.84 -23.47
C ILE A 5 20.22 -6.96 -23.81
N ILE A 6 19.11 -7.03 -23.07
CA ILE A 6 18.04 -8.00 -23.29
C ILE A 6 16.75 -7.20 -23.43
N ASP A 7 16.06 -7.42 -24.55
CA ASP A 7 14.80 -6.75 -24.82
C ASP A 7 13.69 -7.32 -23.91
N ALA A 8 12.85 -6.42 -23.40
CA ALA A 8 11.68 -6.78 -22.61
C ALA A 8 10.40 -6.49 -23.40
N ASP A 9 9.38 -7.31 -23.19
CA ASP A 9 8.08 -7.14 -23.83
C ASP A 9 7.25 -6.11 -23.06
N VAL A 10 6.55 -5.25 -23.79
CA VAL A 10 5.60 -4.29 -23.20
C VAL A 10 4.18 -4.78 -23.46
N VAL A 11 3.44 -5.03 -22.39
CA VAL A 11 2.04 -5.46 -22.41
C VAL A 11 1.14 -4.29 -22.03
N ASP A 12 0.20 -3.95 -22.91
CA ASP A 12 -0.86 -2.97 -22.62
C ASP A 12 -1.97 -3.63 -21.80
N ASN A 13 -2.29 -3.07 -20.65
CA ASN A 13 -3.32 -3.61 -19.75
C ASN A 13 -4.74 -3.11 -20.11
N GLY A 14 -4.89 -2.17 -21.05
CA GLY A 14 -6.17 -1.64 -21.52
C GLY A 14 -6.83 -0.63 -20.57
N ASP A 15 -6.18 -0.26 -19.47
CA ASP A 15 -6.61 0.76 -18.50
C ASP A 15 -5.72 2.02 -18.54
N GLY A 16 -4.84 2.11 -19.55
CA GLY A 16 -3.83 3.17 -19.69
C GLY A 16 -2.55 2.90 -18.92
N SER A 17 -2.41 1.72 -18.29
CA SER A 17 -1.18 1.24 -17.68
C SER A 17 -0.49 0.20 -18.58
N TYR A 18 0.84 0.14 -18.48
CA TYR A 18 1.68 -0.81 -19.21
C TYR A 18 2.47 -1.68 -18.25
N THR A 19 2.63 -2.96 -18.57
CA THR A 19 3.46 -3.92 -17.84
C THR A 19 4.66 -4.29 -18.68
N VAL A 20 5.87 -4.15 -18.14
CA VAL A 20 7.10 -4.59 -18.81
C VAL A 20 7.48 -5.97 -18.29
N VAL A 21 7.65 -6.94 -19.19
CA VAL A 21 7.93 -8.34 -18.87
C VAL A 21 9.25 -8.75 -19.51
N LEU A 22 10.21 -9.15 -18.69
CA LEU A 22 11.47 -9.72 -19.14
C LEU A 22 11.44 -11.24 -18.91
N SER A 23 11.54 -12.03 -19.99
CA SER A 23 11.68 -13.49 -19.91
C SER A 23 13.12 -13.88 -20.22
N THR A 24 13.86 -14.33 -19.21
CA THR A 24 15.27 -14.72 -19.36
C THR A 24 15.63 -15.91 -18.48
N GLU A 25 16.57 -16.74 -18.94
CA GLU A 25 17.17 -17.83 -18.15
C GLU A 25 18.26 -17.32 -17.19
N ILE A 26 18.70 -16.07 -17.38
CA ILE A 26 19.77 -15.46 -16.58
C ILE A 26 19.19 -14.97 -15.25
N VAL A 27 19.62 -15.57 -14.15
CA VAL A 27 19.26 -15.14 -12.81
C VAL A 27 20.21 -14.01 -12.37
N SER A 28 19.76 -12.77 -12.52
CA SER A 28 20.53 -11.58 -12.12
C SER A 28 19.62 -10.40 -11.76
N GLU A 29 20.22 -9.31 -11.28
CA GLU A 29 19.54 -8.03 -11.13
C GLU A 29 19.66 -7.24 -12.44
N PHE A 30 18.52 -6.78 -12.96
CA PHE A 30 18.46 -6.01 -14.20
C PHE A 30 18.05 -4.58 -13.89
N ALA A 31 18.76 -3.62 -14.49
CA ALA A 31 18.29 -2.25 -14.59
C ALA A 31 17.33 -2.16 -15.77
N LEU A 32 16.12 -1.64 -15.52
CA LEU A 32 15.11 -1.47 -16.56
C LEU A 32 15.12 -0.02 -17.05
N PHE A 33 15.25 0.13 -18.37
CA PHE A 33 15.20 1.42 -19.05
C PHE A 33 14.06 1.38 -20.08
N ALA A 34 13.32 2.48 -20.17
CA ALA A 34 12.24 2.62 -21.14
C ALA A 34 12.48 3.85 -22.02
N GLY A 35 12.29 3.66 -23.32
CA GLY A 35 12.27 4.72 -24.33
C GLY A 35 10.92 4.70 -25.07
N TYR A 36 10.30 5.87 -25.26
CA TYR A 36 9.04 5.98 -26.01
C TYR A 36 9.03 7.19 -26.94
N GLY A 37 8.66 6.96 -28.20
CA GLY A 37 8.54 7.97 -29.26
C GLY A 37 9.12 7.49 -30.59
N ASP A 38 8.97 8.31 -31.63
CA ASP A 38 9.54 8.04 -32.94
C ASP A 38 11.05 8.28 -32.93
N ASN A 39 11.83 7.35 -33.51
CA ASN A 39 13.30 7.41 -33.57
C ASN A 39 13.98 7.61 -32.20
N CYS A 40 13.44 6.99 -31.16
CA CYS A 40 14.10 6.96 -29.85
C CYS A 40 15.14 5.85 -29.82
N ASP A 41 16.39 6.26 -29.72
CA ASP A 41 17.54 5.35 -29.57
C ASP A 41 18.33 5.77 -28.33
N TYR A 42 19.11 4.84 -27.76
CA TYR A 42 19.80 5.03 -26.50
C TYR A 42 21.23 4.51 -26.52
N ASP A 43 22.14 5.32 -25.97
CA ASP A 43 23.52 4.94 -25.72
C ASP A 43 23.63 4.39 -24.30
N VAL A 44 24.11 3.15 -24.17
CA VAL A 44 24.39 2.52 -22.88
C VAL A 44 25.87 2.67 -22.55
N THR A 45 26.16 3.37 -21.45
CA THR A 45 27.52 3.52 -20.92
C THR A 45 27.63 2.80 -19.59
N LEU A 46 28.70 2.03 -19.40
CA LEU A 46 29.00 1.40 -18.12
C LEU A 46 29.87 2.33 -17.29
N LEU A 47 29.37 2.71 -16.11
CA LEU A 47 30.16 3.39 -15.10
C LEU A 47 30.70 2.35 -14.12
N ASP A 48 32.02 2.19 -14.13
CA ASP A 48 32.74 1.43 -13.11
C ASP A 48 32.86 2.28 -11.84
N SER A 49 31.93 2.12 -10.90
CA SER A 49 31.97 2.76 -9.59
C SER A 49 32.53 1.78 -8.54
N GLY A 50 33.77 1.33 -8.74
CA GLY A 50 34.44 0.40 -7.84
C GLY A 50 33.99 -1.05 -8.05
N SER A 51 33.33 -1.64 -7.04
CA SER A 51 32.88 -3.05 -7.07
C SER A 51 31.52 -3.26 -7.76
N VAL A 52 30.86 -2.20 -8.20
CA VAL A 52 29.54 -2.25 -8.86
C VAL A 52 29.65 -1.60 -10.22
N LYS A 53 29.24 -2.33 -11.26
CA LYS A 53 29.06 -1.81 -12.62
C LYS A 53 27.64 -1.29 -12.73
N ILE A 54 27.47 0.02 -12.92
CA ILE A 54 26.17 0.64 -13.09
C ILE A 54 26.01 0.97 -14.57
N ALA A 55 24.93 0.50 -15.20
CA ALA A 55 24.56 0.93 -16.54
C ALA A 55 23.92 2.32 -16.45
N GLN A 56 24.47 3.29 -17.17
CA GLN A 56 23.83 4.58 -17.42
C GLN A 56 23.35 4.60 -18.86
N VAL A 57 22.09 4.99 -19.05
CA VAL A 57 21.49 5.13 -20.36
C VAL A 57 21.27 6.61 -20.65
N SER A 58 21.73 7.05 -21.81
CA SER A 58 21.51 8.40 -22.33
C SER A 58 20.86 8.34 -23.72
N PRO A 59 20.11 9.36 -24.13
CA PRO A 59 19.60 9.44 -25.49
C PRO A 59 20.75 9.36 -26.51
N ALA A 60 20.63 8.52 -27.52
CA ALA A 60 21.66 8.39 -28.55
C ALA A 60 21.73 9.66 -29.40
N ALA A 61 22.90 9.94 -29.99
CA ALA A 61 23.07 11.09 -30.85
C ALA A 61 22.10 11.03 -32.06
N GLY A 62 21.18 11.99 -32.15
CA GLY A 62 20.17 12.06 -33.22
C GLY A 62 18.78 11.54 -32.84
N SER A 63 18.57 11.14 -31.58
CA SER A 63 17.23 10.81 -31.07
C SER A 63 16.30 12.05 -31.06
N ASP A 64 15.01 11.82 -31.30
CA ASP A 64 14.00 12.89 -31.36
C ASP A 64 13.89 13.61 -29.99
N PRO A 65 13.82 14.95 -29.94
CA PRO A 65 13.64 15.69 -28.68
C PRO A 65 12.34 15.36 -27.93
N ASN A 66 11.35 14.75 -28.59
CA ASN A 66 10.09 14.32 -27.98
C ASN A 66 10.16 12.92 -27.37
N CYS A 67 11.32 12.26 -27.43
CA CYS A 67 11.51 10.96 -26.81
C CYS A 67 11.39 11.05 -25.29
N PHE A 68 10.52 10.21 -24.74
CA PHE A 68 10.49 9.97 -23.31
C PHE A 68 11.56 8.94 -22.95
N PHE A 69 12.38 9.26 -21.95
CA PHE A 69 13.36 8.36 -21.38
C PHE A 69 13.11 8.23 -19.88
N GLY A 70 13.03 6.99 -19.40
CA GLY A 70 12.76 6.67 -18.00
C GLY A 70 13.65 5.56 -17.47
N ASP A 71 14.11 5.76 -16.24
CA ASP A 71 14.65 4.73 -15.35
C ASP A 71 13.47 4.08 -14.62
N VAL A 72 13.46 2.74 -14.53
CA VAL A 72 12.58 2.02 -13.62
C VAL A 72 13.44 1.27 -12.61
N ALA A 73 13.73 1.93 -11.49
CA ALA A 73 14.60 1.45 -10.43
C ALA A 73 14.24 0.11 -9.78
N ARG A 74 13.10 -0.54 -10.10
CA ARG A 74 12.71 -1.83 -9.52
C ARG A 74 11.94 -2.72 -10.50
N ALA A 75 12.61 -3.75 -11.01
CA ALA A 75 11.93 -4.94 -11.52
C ALA A 75 11.55 -5.85 -10.34
N ILE A 76 10.30 -6.31 -10.29
CA ILE A 76 9.89 -7.34 -9.34
C ILE A 76 10.26 -8.68 -9.97
N ILE A 77 11.20 -9.39 -9.35
CA ILE A 77 11.49 -10.79 -9.70
C ILE A 77 10.27 -11.60 -9.26
N SER A 78 9.45 -12.05 -10.20
CA SER A 78 8.58 -13.19 -9.94
C SER A 78 9.42 -14.43 -10.19
N ASP A 79 9.65 -15.24 -9.16
CA ASP A 79 10.20 -16.59 -9.35
C ASP A 79 9.43 -17.27 -10.49
N PRO A 80 10.11 -17.97 -11.41
CA PRO A 80 9.41 -18.69 -12.47
C PRO A 80 8.37 -19.56 -11.79
N VAL A 81 7.11 -19.42 -12.21
CA VAL A 81 6.03 -20.29 -11.76
C VAL A 81 6.58 -21.70 -11.98
N PRO A 82 6.75 -22.53 -10.92
CA PRO A 82 7.36 -23.85 -11.07
C PRO A 82 6.65 -24.51 -12.22
N PRO A 83 7.40 -25.09 -13.19
CA PRO A 83 6.84 -25.58 -14.44
C PRO A 83 5.58 -26.33 -14.07
N LYS A 84 4.43 -25.79 -14.49
CA LYS A 84 3.12 -26.34 -14.16
C LYS A 84 3.24 -27.76 -14.65
N GLY A 85 3.47 -28.70 -13.72
CA GLY A 85 4.01 -30.00 -14.06
C GLY A 85 3.25 -30.42 -15.27
N ASN A 86 3.95 -30.46 -16.42
CA ASN A 86 3.36 -31.02 -17.63
C ASN A 86 2.79 -32.29 -17.07
N GLY A 87 1.47 -32.46 -17.13
CA GLY A 87 0.90 -33.72 -16.74
C GLY A 87 1.73 -34.68 -17.55
N GLU A 88 2.65 -35.37 -16.88
CA GLU A 88 3.10 -36.65 -17.32
C GLU A 88 1.75 -37.32 -17.39
N GLU A 89 1.21 -37.33 -18.61
CA GLU A 89 0.48 -38.46 -19.12
C GLU A 89 1.37 -39.59 -18.64
N GLU A 90 1.03 -40.13 -17.46
CA GLU A 90 1.74 -41.23 -16.87
C GLU A 90 1.75 -42.23 -18.01
N VAL A 91 2.91 -42.40 -18.63
CA VAL A 91 3.16 -43.51 -19.51
C VAL A 91 3.05 -44.67 -18.55
N PHE A 92 1.83 -45.18 -18.47
CA PHE A 92 1.42 -46.28 -17.63
C PHE A 92 2.09 -47.49 -18.22
N LEU A 93 3.35 -47.66 -17.85
CA LEU A 93 4.17 -48.81 -18.16
C LEU A 93 3.47 -50.02 -17.56
N GLY A 94 2.79 -50.76 -18.44
CA GLY A 94 2.49 -52.18 -18.35
C GLY A 94 2.22 -52.71 -16.94
N ILE A 95 1.00 -52.51 -16.44
CA ILE A 95 0.49 -53.39 -15.38
C ILE A 95 0.21 -54.77 -16.01
N SER A 96 1.08 -55.71 -15.68
CA SER A 96 0.79 -57.14 -15.77
C SER A 96 -0.50 -57.44 -15.00
N LYS A 97 -1.33 -58.31 -15.59
CA LYS A 97 -2.75 -58.58 -15.23
C LYS A 97 -3.04 -59.04 -13.79
N SER A 98 -2.08 -59.03 -12.86
CA SER A 98 -2.26 -59.55 -11.49
C SER A 98 -2.59 -58.51 -10.42
N LYS A 99 -2.64 -57.20 -10.72
CA LYS A 99 -2.94 -56.13 -9.73
C LYS A 99 -4.13 -55.22 -10.08
N LEU A 100 -5.12 -55.73 -10.82
CA LEU A 100 -6.28 -54.94 -11.26
C LEU A 100 -7.43 -54.87 -10.24
N ILE A 101 -7.33 -55.52 -9.08
CA ILE A 101 -8.41 -55.55 -8.08
C ILE A 101 -8.24 -54.48 -6.97
N SER A 102 -7.07 -53.84 -6.82
CA SER A 102 -6.85 -52.89 -5.71
C SER A 102 -7.13 -51.41 -5.99
N VAL A 103 -7.38 -51.01 -7.25
CA VAL A 103 -7.48 -49.58 -7.63
C VAL A 103 -8.92 -49.04 -7.58
N ALA A 104 -9.93 -49.90 -7.49
CA ALA A 104 -11.34 -49.46 -7.39
C ALA A 104 -11.68 -48.74 -6.06
N VAL A 105 -10.84 -48.87 -5.03
CA VAL A 105 -11.07 -48.26 -3.71
C VAL A 105 -10.53 -46.82 -3.62
N ALA A 106 -9.59 -46.41 -4.49
CA ALA A 106 -8.97 -45.09 -4.42
C ALA A 106 -9.80 -43.97 -5.09
N GLY A 107 -10.70 -44.29 -6.02
CA GLY A 107 -11.49 -43.30 -6.76
C GLY A 107 -12.66 -42.68 -5.99
N ALA A 108 -13.24 -43.38 -5.01
CA ALA A 108 -14.40 -42.88 -4.25
C ALA A 108 -14.01 -41.85 -3.17
N GLY A 109 -12.77 -41.89 -2.68
CA GLY A 109 -12.31 -40.98 -1.61
C GLY A 109 -12.19 -39.53 -2.06
N VAL A 110 -11.71 -39.29 -3.28
CA VAL A 110 -11.44 -37.93 -3.77
C VAL A 110 -12.73 -37.15 -4.01
N LEU A 111 -13.74 -37.79 -4.62
CA LEU A 111 -15.05 -37.13 -4.85
C LEU A 111 -15.78 -36.84 -3.54
N GLY A 112 -15.67 -37.71 -2.53
CA GLY A 112 -16.20 -37.48 -1.19
C GLY A 112 -15.57 -36.26 -0.51
N CYS A 113 -14.24 -36.13 -0.58
CA CYS A 113 -13.52 -34.98 -0.01
C CYS A 113 -13.91 -33.65 -0.68
N VAL A 114 -14.11 -33.63 -2.00
CA VAL A 114 -14.55 -32.43 -2.72
C VAL A 114 -15.97 -32.03 -2.32
N PHE A 115 -16.89 -32.99 -2.17
CA PHE A 115 -18.25 -32.71 -1.70
C PHE A 115 -18.29 -32.16 -0.27
N VAL A 116 -17.49 -32.72 0.64
CA VAL A 116 -17.38 -32.25 2.02
C VAL A 116 -16.79 -30.83 2.07
N ALA A 117 -15.73 -30.56 1.29
CA ALA A 117 -15.13 -29.24 1.19
C ALA A 117 -16.11 -28.20 0.62
N GLY A 118 -16.85 -28.54 -0.44
CA GLY A 118 -17.89 -27.68 -1.01
C GLY A 118 -19.02 -27.37 -0.03
N PHE A 119 -19.47 -28.36 0.74
CA PHE A 119 -20.50 -28.18 1.76
C PHE A 119 -20.02 -27.28 2.91
N LEU A 120 -18.78 -27.47 3.38
CA LEU A 120 -18.19 -26.59 4.39
C LEU A 120 -18.06 -25.15 3.88
N PHE A 121 -17.59 -24.96 2.64
CA PHE A 121 -17.47 -23.64 2.03
C PHE A 121 -18.83 -22.94 1.92
N TYR A 122 -19.87 -23.66 1.52
CA TYR A 122 -21.24 -23.13 1.45
C TYR A 122 -21.75 -22.66 2.84
N LYS A 123 -21.52 -23.46 3.89
CA LYS A 123 -21.91 -23.07 5.26
C LYS A 123 -21.10 -21.89 5.79
N TYR A 124 -19.80 -21.85 5.54
CA TYR A 124 -18.95 -20.73 5.94
C TYR A 124 -19.35 -19.44 5.22
N ARG A 125 -19.69 -19.50 3.93
CA ARG A 125 -20.17 -18.34 3.18
C ARG A 125 -21.51 -17.83 3.71
N SER A 126 -22.45 -18.71 4.01
CA SER A 126 -23.73 -18.32 4.64
C SER A 126 -23.54 -17.69 6.02
N LYS A 127 -22.60 -18.21 6.83
CA LYS A 127 -22.25 -17.62 8.12
C LYS A 127 -21.62 -16.22 7.95
N TRP A 128 -20.72 -16.08 6.99
CA TRP A 128 -20.07 -14.81 6.68
C TRP A 128 -21.08 -13.74 6.27
N ASP A 129 -22.07 -14.07 5.45
CA ASP A 129 -23.11 -13.11 5.04
C ASP A 129 -24.00 -12.70 6.21
N ARG A 130 -24.31 -13.63 7.14
CA ARG A 130 -25.00 -13.30 8.39
C ARG A 130 -24.16 -12.38 9.27
N GLU A 131 -22.86 -12.63 9.39
CA GLU A 131 -21.94 -11.81 10.19
C GLU A 131 -21.70 -10.42 9.57
N LYS A 132 -21.62 -10.31 8.25
CA LYS A 132 -21.60 -9.01 7.54
C LYS A 132 -22.82 -8.16 7.88
N GLY A 133 -23.99 -8.79 7.97
CA GLY A 133 -25.24 -8.16 8.39
C GLY A 133 -25.20 -7.54 9.79
N PHE A 134 -24.28 -7.94 10.67
CA PHE A 134 -24.06 -7.31 11.99
C PHE A 134 -22.94 -6.26 11.97
N ILE A 135 -21.96 -6.40 11.07
CA ILE A 135 -20.86 -5.45 10.94
C ILE A 135 -21.33 -4.14 10.30
N GLU A 136 -22.24 -4.19 9.33
CA GLU A 136 -22.79 -2.99 8.67
C GLU A 136 -23.64 -2.10 9.59
N PRO A 137 -24.60 -2.61 10.40
CA PRO A 137 -25.33 -1.79 11.36
C PRO A 137 -24.41 -1.33 12.50
N GLY A 138 -23.42 -2.11 12.92
CA GLY A 138 -22.41 -1.67 13.88
C GLY A 138 -21.55 -0.52 13.33
N LYS A 139 -21.14 -0.59 12.07
CA LYS A 139 -20.42 0.49 11.37
C LYS A 139 -21.29 1.73 11.19
N ARG A 140 -22.56 1.58 10.79
CA ARG A 140 -23.52 2.70 10.69
C ARG A 140 -23.78 3.33 12.06
N ALA A 141 -24.01 2.54 13.11
CA ALA A 141 -24.18 3.05 14.47
C ALA A 141 -22.92 3.77 15.01
N ARG A 142 -21.72 3.34 14.59
CA ARG A 142 -20.46 4.04 14.92
C ARG A 142 -20.30 5.33 14.11
N LEU A 143 -20.73 5.35 12.85
CA LEU A 143 -20.77 6.53 11.99
C LEU A 143 -21.79 7.56 12.51
N ASP A 144 -22.97 7.10 12.93
CA ASP A 144 -24.05 7.91 13.48
C ASP A 144 -23.67 8.46 14.86
N ARG A 145 -22.97 7.68 15.70
CA ARG A 145 -22.38 8.21 16.94
C ARG A 145 -21.22 9.17 16.71
N GLN A 146 -20.48 9.03 15.60
CA GLN A 146 -19.39 9.96 15.26
C GLN A 146 -19.89 11.24 14.55
N THR A 147 -21.16 11.33 14.15
CA THR A 147 -21.71 12.51 13.45
C THR A 147 -22.60 13.39 14.32
N ALA A 148 -22.96 12.96 15.53
CA ALA A 148 -23.51 13.84 16.56
C ALA A 148 -22.39 14.67 17.22
N TYR A 149 -21.71 15.52 16.44
CA TYR A 149 -20.88 16.59 17.00
C TYR A 149 -21.81 17.64 17.57
N ASP A 150 -21.83 17.78 18.90
CA ASP A 150 -22.48 18.93 19.54
C ASP A 150 -21.81 20.21 18.98
N PRO A 151 -22.55 21.04 18.23
CA PRO A 151 -21.98 22.21 17.56
C PRO A 151 -21.44 23.27 18.54
N ASN A 152 -21.74 23.13 19.84
CA ASN A 152 -21.27 24.03 20.89
C ASN A 152 -20.01 23.52 21.62
N GLU A 153 -19.53 22.31 21.33
CA GLU A 153 -18.30 21.82 21.95
C GLU A 153 -17.09 22.35 21.17
N GLU A 154 -16.27 23.20 21.80
CA GLU A 154 -15.10 23.88 21.21
C GLU A 154 -14.13 22.93 20.48
N ARG A 155 -14.13 21.65 20.87
CA ARG A 155 -13.32 20.59 20.24
C ARG A 155 -13.80 20.23 18.83
N SER A 156 -15.08 20.38 18.53
CA SER A 156 -15.65 20.08 17.20
C SER A 156 -15.23 21.10 16.15
N VAL A 157 -15.13 22.38 16.54
CA VAL A 157 -14.63 23.47 15.69
C VAL A 157 -13.17 23.24 15.33
N LEU A 158 -12.37 22.82 16.32
CA LEU A 158 -10.96 22.45 16.11
C LEU A 158 -10.84 21.28 15.12
N GLY A 159 -11.68 20.26 15.25
CA GLY A 159 -11.71 19.10 14.35
C GLY A 159 -11.99 19.47 12.89
N ARG A 160 -12.96 20.36 12.65
CA ARG A 160 -13.27 20.86 11.29
C ARG A 160 -12.12 21.69 10.72
N MET A 161 -11.45 22.51 11.53
CA MET A 161 -10.25 23.23 11.11
C MET A 161 -9.13 22.27 10.69
N PHE A 162 -8.84 21.23 11.47
CA PHE A 162 -7.80 20.26 11.13
C PHE A 162 -8.11 19.48 9.84
N GLN A 163 -9.38 19.10 9.63
CA GLN A 163 -9.80 18.44 8.39
C GLN A 163 -9.69 19.37 7.18
N GLY A 164 -10.08 20.64 7.33
CA GLY A 164 -9.93 21.65 6.27
C GLY A 164 -8.47 21.89 5.90
N VAL A 165 -7.58 21.99 6.89
CA VAL A 165 -6.13 22.15 6.68
C VAL A 165 -5.55 20.91 6.00
N ALA A 166 -5.94 19.71 6.41
CA ALA A 166 -5.48 18.46 5.78
C ALA A 166 -5.88 18.38 4.29
N ALA A 167 -7.12 18.75 3.96
CA ALA A 167 -7.58 18.77 2.57
C ALA A 167 -6.83 19.80 1.71
N LEU A 168 -6.56 20.99 2.25
CA LEU A 168 -5.75 22.01 1.59
C LEU A 168 -4.31 21.54 1.35
N LEU A 169 -3.71 20.87 2.34
CA LEU A 169 -2.35 20.37 2.27
C LEU A 169 -2.22 19.24 1.23
N LEU A 170 -3.22 18.37 1.11
CA LEU A 170 -3.29 17.37 0.04
C LEU A 170 -3.46 17.99 -1.34
N ARG A 171 -4.27 19.05 -1.45
CA ARG A 171 -4.44 19.80 -2.71
C ARG A 171 -3.16 20.52 -3.14
N GLU A 172 -2.44 21.11 -2.18
CA GLU A 172 -1.10 21.67 -2.39
C GLU A 172 -0.10 20.60 -2.84
N ARG A 173 -0.12 19.43 -2.20
CA ARG A 173 0.75 18.30 -2.57
C ARG A 173 0.47 17.78 -3.98
N ALA A 174 -0.80 17.71 -4.38
CA ALA A 174 -1.19 17.31 -5.73
C ALA A 174 -0.80 18.36 -6.79
N LYS A 175 -0.78 19.65 -6.44
CA LYS A 175 -0.35 20.73 -7.35
C LYS A 175 1.17 20.84 -7.49
N ALA A 176 1.93 20.39 -6.49
CA ALA A 176 3.37 20.62 -6.45
C ALA A 176 4.18 19.80 -7.47
N GLY A 177 3.64 18.69 -8.01
CA GLY A 177 4.29 17.86 -9.03
C GLY A 177 5.63 17.22 -8.58
N PRO A 178 6.09 16.13 -9.21
CA PRO A 178 7.23 15.34 -8.73
C PRO A 178 8.61 15.92 -9.09
N THR A 179 8.72 17.17 -9.55
CA THR A 179 9.93 17.62 -10.27
C THR A 179 11.04 18.24 -9.41
N ASN A 180 10.95 18.26 -8.07
CA ASN A 180 12.04 18.66 -7.16
C ASN A 180 11.82 18.11 -5.73
N GLU A 181 11.50 16.82 -5.63
CA GLU A 181 10.93 16.23 -4.41
C GLU A 181 11.92 16.07 -3.24
N HIS A 182 13.19 15.74 -3.47
CA HIS A 182 14.07 15.33 -2.36
C HIS A 182 14.49 16.46 -1.40
N ASP A 183 14.80 17.66 -1.91
CA ASP A 183 15.20 18.81 -1.05
C ASP A 183 14.00 19.52 -0.40
N THR A 184 12.83 19.45 -1.01
CA THR A 184 11.61 20.10 -0.50
C THR A 184 10.88 19.24 0.53
N ILE A 185 10.95 17.91 0.40
CA ILE A 185 10.39 16.97 1.39
C ILE A 185 11.11 17.11 2.73
N GLY A 186 12.45 17.21 2.73
CA GLY A 186 13.24 17.38 3.95
C GLY A 186 12.83 18.62 4.75
N LYS A 187 12.69 19.77 4.07
CA LYS A 187 12.23 21.03 4.69
C LYS A 187 10.80 20.92 5.21
N ARG A 188 9.87 20.36 4.43
CA ARG A 188 8.47 20.19 4.86
C ARG A 188 8.32 19.24 6.04
N ILE A 189 9.15 18.19 6.14
CA ILE A 189 9.16 17.29 7.31
C ILE A 189 9.67 18.03 8.56
N GLN A 190 10.70 18.87 8.42
CA GLN A 190 11.17 19.71 9.52
C GLN A 190 10.10 20.71 9.97
N GLU A 191 9.43 21.38 9.04
CA GLU A 191 8.32 22.29 9.33
C GLU A 191 7.16 21.57 10.03
N GLN A 192 6.81 20.35 9.61
CA GLN A 192 5.78 19.57 10.29
C GLN A 192 6.17 19.13 11.71
N ARG A 193 7.45 18.84 11.96
CA ARG A 193 7.94 18.55 13.32
C ARG A 193 7.85 19.79 14.20
N ALA A 194 8.32 20.94 13.71
CA ALA A 194 8.25 22.20 14.43
C ALA A 194 6.80 22.58 14.77
N LEU A 195 5.87 22.41 13.82
CA LEU A 195 4.46 22.75 14.04
C LEU A 195 3.79 21.80 15.05
N LYS A 196 4.15 20.50 15.05
CA LYS A 196 3.67 19.55 16.06
C LYS A 196 4.19 19.88 17.46
N GLU A 197 5.44 20.32 17.57
CA GLU A 197 6.02 20.75 18.83
C GLU A 197 5.33 22.02 19.37
N ASP A 198 5.05 23.01 18.51
CA ASP A 198 4.30 24.21 18.91
C ASP A 198 2.89 23.86 19.39
N ILE A 199 2.17 22.98 18.68
CA ILE A 199 0.84 22.51 19.12
C ILE A 199 0.93 21.82 20.49
N ARG A 200 1.95 20.98 20.71
CA ARG A 200 2.15 20.29 21.99
C ARG A 200 2.43 21.29 23.11
N TYR A 201 3.26 22.30 22.84
CA TYR A 201 3.57 23.36 23.79
C TYR A 201 2.32 24.16 24.17
N ARG A 202 1.56 24.62 23.17
CA ARG A 202 0.29 25.34 23.40
C ARG A 202 -0.71 24.51 24.19
N ARG A 203 -0.83 23.22 23.89
CA ARG A 203 -1.72 22.31 24.62
C ARG A 203 -1.33 22.19 26.08
N ASN A 204 -0.06 21.95 26.37
CA ASN A 204 0.44 21.89 27.75
C ASN A 204 0.17 23.20 28.50
N ASN A 205 0.31 24.35 27.84
CA ASN A 205 0.05 25.66 28.46
C ASN A 205 -1.45 25.89 28.73
N ILE A 206 -2.35 25.39 27.88
CA ILE A 206 -3.79 25.44 28.13
C ILE A 206 -4.14 24.54 29.33
N ASP A 207 -3.57 23.34 29.40
CA ASP A 207 -3.83 22.41 30.50
C ASP A 207 -3.36 22.98 31.85
N THR A 208 -2.21 23.68 31.90
CA THR A 208 -1.75 24.35 33.13
C THR A 208 -2.65 25.53 33.51
N MET A 209 -3.14 26.31 32.54
CA MET A 209 -4.10 27.39 32.79
C MET A 209 -5.44 26.86 33.33
N MET A 210 -5.91 25.72 32.82
CA MET A 210 -7.15 25.09 33.27
C MET A 210 -7.02 24.54 34.70
N ASN A 211 -5.92 23.86 35.02
CA ASN A 211 -5.64 23.39 36.38
C ASN A 211 -5.56 24.54 37.40
N ASN A 212 -4.94 25.67 37.03
CA ASN A 212 -4.88 26.87 37.88
C ASN A 212 -6.25 27.57 38.04
N LYS A 213 -7.18 27.37 37.11
CA LYS A 213 -8.54 27.91 37.21
C LYS A 213 -9.40 27.07 38.16
N GLU A 214 -9.19 25.76 38.22
CA GLU A 214 -9.92 24.87 39.14
C GLU A 214 -9.53 25.10 40.60
N THR A 215 -8.26 25.43 40.89
CA THR A 215 -7.79 25.77 42.24
C THR A 215 -8.29 27.13 42.75
N ARG A 216 -8.88 27.97 41.88
CA ARG A 216 -9.53 29.24 42.26
C ARG A 216 -11.00 29.12 42.69
N LYS A 217 -11.54 27.91 42.88
CA LYS A 217 -12.91 27.73 43.36
C LYS A 217 -13.04 28.07 44.86
N VAL A 218 -13.54 29.28 45.08
CA VAL A 218 -14.41 29.77 46.17
C VAL A 218 -13.89 29.56 47.61
N PRO A 219 -13.54 30.63 48.35
CA PRO A 219 -13.20 30.50 49.76
C PRO A 219 -14.37 29.87 50.53
N PRO A 220 -14.11 29.00 51.52
CA PRO A 220 -15.14 28.34 52.29
C PRO A 220 -16.09 29.39 52.86
N ARG A 221 -17.39 29.20 52.57
CA ARG A 221 -18.46 30.08 53.03
C ARG A 221 -18.41 30.12 54.55
N ALA A 222 -18.03 31.27 55.12
CA ALA A 222 -17.97 31.44 56.56
C ALA A 222 -19.35 31.15 57.15
N ASP A 223 -19.46 30.05 57.89
CA ASP A 223 -20.68 29.68 58.58
C ASP A 223 -21.01 30.76 59.61
N LYS A 224 -22.22 31.32 59.49
CA LYS A 224 -22.69 32.37 60.40
C LYS A 224 -22.86 31.77 61.80
N PRO A 225 -22.39 32.46 62.86
CA PRO A 225 -22.58 31.98 64.22
C PRO A 225 -24.07 31.91 64.56
N LYS A 226 -24.50 30.76 65.09
CA LYS A 226 -25.83 30.61 65.69
C LYS A 226 -25.91 31.52 66.91
N MET A 227 -26.83 32.48 66.90
CA MET A 227 -27.24 33.16 68.13
C MET A 227 -28.13 32.20 68.90
N GLU A 228 -27.66 31.75 70.06
CA GLU A 228 -28.51 31.11 71.06
C GLU A 228 -29.25 32.23 71.81
N PHE A 229 -30.59 32.14 71.80
CA PHE A 229 -31.51 32.92 72.63
C PHE A 229 -32.12 31.98 73.68
#